data_AF-A0A0C9R3S3-F1
#
_entry.id   AF-A0A0C9R3S3-F1
#
_cell.length_a   1.000
_cell.length_b   1.000
_cell.length_c   1.000
_cell.angle_alpha   90.00
_cell.angle_beta   90.00
_cell.angle_gamma   90.00
#
_symmetry.space_group_name_H-M   'P 1'
#
loop_
_entity.id
_entity.type
_entity.pdbx_description
1 polymer ?
#
loop_
_entity_poly.entity_id
_entity_poly.type
_entity_poly.pdbx_seq_one_letter_code
_entity_poly.pdbx_strand_id
1 'polypeptide(L)'
;MQRKILLSIVLLVHAAAISAEVFKSNGSLVFVNDTCIYYGVQIEDDTYVSFYEPCEMWWCSSKKGYLSVHGCERPVDEGYCAQPVRGDFGKCCRYTHIC
;
A
#
# COMPACT_ATOMS: atom_id res chain seq x y z
N MET A 1 -5.16 63.55 -29.86
CA MET A 1 -5.83 62.68 -28.86
C MET A 1 -5.48 61.24 -29.21
N GLN A 2 -4.51 60.62 -28.53
CA GLN A 2 -4.75 59.71 -27.39
C GLN A 2 -5.75 58.62 -27.80
N ARG A 3 -5.39 57.32 -27.91
CA ARG A 3 -4.77 56.54 -26.85
C ARG A 3 -4.29 55.18 -27.40
N LYS A 4 -3.05 54.85 -27.03
CA LYS A 4 -2.44 53.51 -27.08
C LYS A 4 -3.37 52.48 -26.43
N ILE A 5 -3.42 51.24 -26.92
CA ILE A 5 -3.34 50.01 -26.10
C ILE A 5 -2.85 48.87 -27.02
N LEU A 6 -1.56 48.55 -26.88
CA LEU A 6 -0.96 47.26 -27.18
C LEU A 6 -1.40 46.30 -26.08
N LEU A 7 -2.09 45.20 -26.40
CA LEU A 7 -2.25 44.07 -25.48
C LEU A 7 -2.24 42.77 -26.28
N SER A 8 -1.04 42.39 -26.72
CA SER A 8 -0.69 41.01 -27.03
C SER A 8 -0.40 40.31 -25.70
N ILE A 9 -1.32 39.48 -25.20
CA ILE A 9 -1.01 38.52 -24.14
C ILE A 9 -1.45 37.14 -24.65
N VAL A 10 -0.52 36.50 -25.35
CA VAL A 10 -0.47 35.06 -25.56
C VAL A 10 -0.08 34.46 -24.21
N LEU A 11 -1.03 33.87 -23.48
CA LEU A 11 -0.74 32.99 -22.36
C LEU A 11 -1.02 31.55 -22.78
N LEU A 12 -0.01 31.00 -23.46
CA LEU A 12 0.17 29.58 -23.67
C LEU A 12 0.35 28.87 -22.32
N VAL A 13 -0.44 27.82 -22.14
CA VAL A 13 -0.07 26.53 -21.51
C VAL A 13 0.76 26.62 -20.23
N HIS A 14 0.10 26.40 -19.10
CA HIS A 14 0.64 25.47 -18.10
C HIS A 14 -0.46 24.46 -17.81
N ALA A 15 -0.45 23.37 -18.59
CA ALA A 15 -0.96 22.11 -18.06
C ALA A 15 -0.18 21.91 -16.76
N ALA A 16 -0.87 22.06 -15.62
CA ALA A 16 -0.31 21.63 -14.35
C ALA A 16 -0.14 20.12 -14.50
N ALA A 17 1.05 19.71 -14.89
CA ALA A 17 1.49 18.35 -14.76
C ALA A 17 1.23 17.99 -13.29
N ILE A 18 0.27 17.09 -13.06
CA ILE A 18 0.10 16.46 -11.76
C ILE A 18 1.34 15.58 -11.62
N SER A 19 2.44 16.18 -11.15
CA SER A 19 3.60 15.43 -10.73
C SER A 19 3.22 14.75 -9.43
N ALA A 20 2.80 13.48 -9.51
CA ALA A 20 2.89 12.61 -8.36
C ALA A 20 4.37 12.41 -8.09
N GLU A 21 4.91 13.14 -7.10
CA GLU A 21 6.21 12.83 -6.55
C GLU A 21 6.08 11.47 -5.87
N VAL A 22 6.52 10.41 -6.56
CA VAL A 22 6.68 9.10 -5.93
C VAL A 22 7.78 9.28 -4.89
N PHE A 23 7.36 9.28 -3.62
CA PHE A 23 8.26 9.28 -2.48
C PHE A 23 9.35 8.24 -2.72
N LYS A 24 10.62 8.70 -2.69
CA LYS A 24 11.79 7.83 -2.67
C LYS A 24 11.64 6.87 -1.50
N SER A 25 11.10 5.68 -1.76
CA SER A 25 11.09 4.61 -0.78
C SER A 25 12.50 4.06 -0.70
N ASN A 26 13.22 4.46 0.35
CA ASN A 26 14.39 3.75 0.84
C ASN A 26 13.96 2.60 1.78
N GLY A 27 12.72 2.11 1.62
CA GLY A 27 12.06 1.12 2.48
C GLY A 27 11.63 -0.11 1.69
N SER A 28 11.09 -1.11 2.40
CA SER A 28 10.70 -2.41 1.83
C SER A 28 9.49 -2.39 0.88
N LEU A 29 8.85 -1.22 0.68
CA LEU A 29 7.67 -1.03 -0.18
C LEU A 29 8.00 -0.15 -1.39
N VAL A 30 7.78 -0.63 -2.60
CA VAL A 30 7.97 0.12 -3.85
C VAL A 30 6.70 0.02 -4.71
N PHE A 31 6.33 1.09 -5.41
CA PHE A 31 5.22 1.10 -6.36
C PHE A 31 5.76 1.16 -7.78
N VAL A 32 5.43 0.17 -8.61
CA VAL A 32 5.90 0.07 -10.01
C VAL A 32 4.77 -0.48 -10.87
N ASN A 33 4.44 0.20 -11.97
CA ASN A 33 3.50 -0.30 -13.01
C ASN A 33 2.23 -0.95 -12.44
N ASP A 34 1.43 -0.21 -11.67
CA ASP A 34 0.20 -0.71 -11.04
C ASP A 34 0.40 -1.90 -10.07
N THR A 35 1.58 -2.01 -9.46
CA THR A 35 1.85 -3.03 -8.45
C THR A 35 2.55 -2.47 -7.22
N CYS A 36 2.30 -3.12 -6.08
CA CYS A 36 3.07 -2.94 -4.86
C CYS A 36 4.10 -4.06 -4.77
N ILE A 37 5.37 -3.70 -4.60
CA ILE A 37 6.45 -4.63 -4.29
C ILE A 37 6.76 -4.45 -2.81
N TYR A 38 6.37 -5.41 -1.98
CA TYR A 38 6.59 -5.37 -0.53
C TYR A 38 7.34 -6.63 -0.07
N TYR A 39 8.51 -6.46 0.55
CA TYR A 39 9.42 -7.57 0.90
C TYR A 39 9.70 -8.54 -0.27
N GLY A 40 9.78 -8.01 -1.50
CA GLY A 40 10.02 -8.79 -2.71
C GLY A 40 8.78 -9.49 -3.28
N VAL A 41 7.62 -9.40 -2.63
CA VAL A 41 6.36 -9.91 -3.16
C VAL A 41 5.68 -8.82 -4.00
N GLN A 42 5.33 -9.17 -5.23
CA GLN A 42 4.56 -8.31 -6.12
C GLN A 42 3.05 -8.56 -5.95
N ILE A 43 2.29 -7.48 -5.80
CA ILE A 43 0.85 -7.50 -5.56
C ILE A 43 0.21 -6.54 -6.54
N GLU A 44 -0.82 -6.99 -7.25
CA GLU A 44 -1.53 -6.16 -8.22
C GLU A 44 -2.38 -5.09 -7.53
N ASP A 45 -2.55 -3.95 -8.20
CA ASP A 45 -3.40 -2.86 -7.74
C ASP A 45 -4.82 -3.31 -7.37
N ASP A 46 -5.30 -2.85 -6.22
CA ASP A 46 -6.60 -3.17 -5.62
C ASP A 46 -6.84 -4.69 -5.38
N THR A 47 -5.77 -5.50 -5.28
CA THR A 47 -5.86 -6.93 -4.95
C THR A 47 -5.38 -7.25 -3.53
N TYR A 48 -5.88 -8.39 -3.02
CA TYR A 48 -5.49 -8.96 -1.74
C TYR A 48 -4.64 -10.21 -1.95
N VAL A 49 -3.63 -10.39 -1.09
CA VAL A 49 -2.90 -11.65 -0.98
C VAL A 49 -2.87 -12.06 0.49
N SER A 50 -2.95 -13.35 0.76
CA SER A 50 -2.97 -13.89 2.12
C SER A 50 -1.81 -14.85 2.31
N PHE A 51 -1.22 -14.81 3.51
CA PHE A 51 -0.06 -15.62 3.89
C PHE A 51 -0.36 -16.44 5.13
N TYR A 52 0.32 -17.58 5.23
CA TYR A 52 0.36 -18.37 6.46
C TYR A 52 1.45 -17.87 7.43
N GLU A 53 2.64 -17.57 6.92
CA GLU A 53 3.79 -17.16 7.73
C GLU A 53 4.56 -16.01 7.05
N PRO A 54 4.52 -14.78 7.61
CA PRO A 54 3.69 -14.38 8.74
C PRO A 54 2.20 -14.49 8.42
N CYS A 55 1.36 -14.71 9.44
CA CYS A 55 -0.09 -14.82 9.24
C CYS A 55 -0.71 -13.44 8.99
N GLU A 56 -0.63 -13.01 7.74
CA GLU A 56 -0.99 -11.65 7.31
C GLU A 56 -1.80 -11.67 6.01
N MET A 57 -2.58 -10.61 5.81
CA MET A 57 -3.23 -10.31 4.54
C MET A 57 -2.82 -8.91 4.09
N TRP A 58 -2.34 -8.81 2.86
CA TRP A 58 -1.86 -7.56 2.29
C TRP A 58 -2.81 -7.09 1.21
N TRP A 59 -3.11 -5.80 1.20
CA TRP A 59 -3.91 -5.14 0.17
C TRP A 59 -3.11 -4.01 -0.46
N CYS A 60 -2.95 -4.06 -1.78
CA CYS A 60 -2.24 -3.04 -2.53
C CYS A 60 -3.22 -2.01 -3.08
N SER A 61 -2.94 -0.72 -2.89
CA SER A 61 -3.58 0.36 -3.66
C SER A 61 -2.48 1.25 -4.23
N SER A 62 -1.78 0.71 -5.24
CA SER A 62 -0.61 1.33 -5.87
C SER A 62 -0.95 2.66 -6.53
N LYS A 63 -2.12 2.80 -7.15
CA LYS A 63 -2.59 4.09 -7.71
C LYS A 63 -2.84 5.14 -6.65
N LYS A 64 -3.11 4.73 -5.41
CA LYS A 64 -3.27 5.62 -4.25
C LYS A 64 -1.99 5.76 -3.43
N GLY A 65 -0.93 5.03 -3.78
CA GLY A 65 0.39 5.11 -3.15
C GLY A 65 0.46 4.51 -1.74
N TYR A 66 -0.35 3.50 -1.42
CA TYR A 66 -0.25 2.81 -0.13
C TYR A 66 -0.50 1.29 -0.24
N LEU A 67 -0.04 0.58 0.78
CA LEU A 67 -0.31 -0.84 1.01
C LEU A 67 -0.76 -1.03 2.46
N SER A 68 -1.83 -1.79 2.66
CA SER A 68 -2.32 -2.14 4.00
C SER A 68 -1.89 -3.56 4.34
N VAL A 69 -1.34 -3.74 5.54
CA VAL A 69 -1.00 -5.05 6.12
C VAL A 69 -1.94 -5.32 7.28
N HIS A 70 -2.67 -6.43 7.19
CA HIS A 70 -3.58 -6.89 8.24
C HIS A 70 -2.96 -8.12 8.92
N GLY A 71 -2.70 -8.01 10.23
CA GLY A 71 -2.32 -9.13 11.08
C GLY A 71 -3.49 -9.65 11.90
N CYS A 72 -3.30 -10.76 12.59
CA CYS A 72 -4.27 -11.28 13.55
C CYS A 72 -4.25 -10.49 14.85
N GLU A 73 -5.42 -10.34 15.47
CA GLU A 73 -5.49 -9.91 16.86
C GLU A 73 -4.87 -10.97 17.76
N ARG A 74 -3.97 -10.57 18.66
CA ARG A 74 -3.36 -11.47 19.65
C ARG A 74 -4.16 -11.43 20.94
N PRO A 75 -4.53 -12.58 21.52
CA PRO A 75 -5.11 -12.60 22.86
C PRO A 75 -4.12 -12.03 23.87
N VAL A 76 -4.65 -11.27 24.82
CA VAL A 76 -3.88 -10.42 25.75
C VAL A 76 -3.40 -11.18 26.99
N ASP A 77 -3.86 -12.42 27.19
CA ASP A 77 -3.58 -13.18 28.41
C ASP A 77 -2.12 -13.64 28.51
N GLU A 78 -1.46 -13.28 29.61
CA GLU A 78 -0.08 -13.67 29.91
C GLU A 78 0.03 -15.20 30.07
N GLY A 79 0.95 -15.83 29.33
CA GLY A 79 1.14 -17.29 29.33
C GLY A 79 0.51 -18.04 28.16
N TYR A 80 0.02 -17.33 27.14
CA TYR A 80 -0.59 -17.91 25.94
C TYR A 80 0.41 -18.73 25.11
N CYS A 81 0.59 -20.00 25.48
CA CYS A 81 1.21 -20.99 24.64
C CYS A 81 0.15 -21.48 23.65
N ALA A 82 0.15 -20.87 22.47
CA ALA A 82 -0.73 -21.27 21.41
C ALA A 82 -0.04 -21.24 20.06
N GLN A 83 -0.32 -22.26 19.28
CA GLN A 83 0.23 -22.41 17.95
C GLN A 83 -0.82 -21.96 16.93
N PRO A 84 -0.46 -21.12 15.94
CA PRO A 84 -1.39 -20.76 14.88
C PRO A 84 -1.77 -22.02 14.09
N VAL A 85 -3.07 -22.17 13.81
CA VAL A 85 -3.57 -23.22 12.94
C VAL A 85 -2.97 -23.04 11.54
N ARG A 86 -2.57 -24.14 10.89
CA ARG A 86 -2.04 -24.07 9.52
C ARG A 86 -3.07 -23.56 8.51
N GLY A 87 -2.61 -22.69 7.61
CA GLY A 87 -3.38 -22.18 6.48
C GLY A 87 -3.25 -20.66 6.34
N ASP A 88 -3.78 -20.11 5.25
CA ASP A 88 -3.66 -18.66 5.00
C ASP A 88 -4.41 -17.80 6.03
N PHE A 89 -4.20 -16.49 5.95
CA PHE A 89 -4.87 -15.49 6.77
C PHE A 89 -6.36 -15.78 7.01
N GLY A 90 -6.80 -15.59 8.25
CA GLY A 90 -8.11 -16.01 8.73
C GLY A 90 -8.14 -17.44 9.29
N LYS A 91 -7.46 -18.41 8.66
CA LYS A 91 -7.25 -19.73 9.26
C LYS A 91 -6.15 -19.68 10.31
N CYS A 92 -5.00 -19.11 9.96
CA CYS A 92 -3.88 -18.96 10.90
C CYS A 92 -4.08 -17.91 11.98
N CYS A 93 -5.16 -17.12 11.91
CA CYS A 93 -5.60 -16.28 13.02
C CYS A 93 -6.35 -17.05 14.11
N ARG A 94 -6.58 -18.35 13.90
CA ARG A 94 -7.04 -19.26 14.95
C ARG A 94 -5.82 -19.89 15.60
N TYR A 95 -5.91 -20.11 16.91
CA TYR A 95 -4.82 -20.68 17.69
C TYR A 95 -5.29 -21.95 18.38
N THR A 96 -4.40 -22.94 18.46
CA THR A 96 -4.61 -24.15 19.27
C THR A 96 -3.95 -23.94 20.63
N HIS A 97 -4.61 -24.36 21.72
CA HIS A 97 -4.04 -24.34 23.06
C HIS A 97 -3.16 -25.58 23.33
N ILE A 98 -2.32 -25.92 22.35
CA ILE A 98 -1.45 -27.09 22.44
C ILE A 98 -0.03 -26.61 22.69
N CYS A 99 0.46 -27.02 23.85
CA CYS A 99 1.84 -27.10 24.26
C CYS A 99 2.17 -28.59 24.41
#